data_AF-A0A8J4RAI9-F1
#
_entry.id   AF-A0A8J4RAI9-F1
#
_cell.length_a   1.000
_cell.length_b   1.000
_cell.length_c   1.000
_cell.angle_alpha   90.00
_cell.angle_beta   90.00
_cell.angle_gamma   90.00
#
_symmetry.space_group_name_H-M   'P 1'
#
loop_
_entity.id
_entity.type
_entity.pdbx_description
1 polymer ?
#
loop_
_entity_poly.entity_id
_entity_poly.type
_entity_poly.pdbx_seq_one_letter_code
_entity_poly.pdbx_strand_id
1 'polypeptide(L)'
;PICRTVANAVYVLDAIVGIEHYDNATIETSQHIPKGGYAHFLKINGLRAKRVGIVRKPFYNFGIDIIATRTIEQHLQTLTYINAYLKELVVSPVHSSADLIAFNKKNSKLERLDYGQDLFVKAEATNGIGNAEKAALAN
;
A
#
# COMPACT_ATOMS: atom_id res chain seq x y z
N PRO A 1 -7.04 3.78 -18.76
CA PRO A 1 -8.37 4.43 -18.82
C PRO A 1 -8.56 5.35 -17.61
N ILE A 2 -9.19 6.52 -17.77
CA ILE A 2 -9.47 7.46 -16.67
C ILE A 2 -10.95 7.34 -16.32
N CYS A 3 -11.26 6.91 -15.10
CA CYS A 3 -12.63 6.65 -14.65
C CYS A 3 -12.84 7.11 -13.21
N ARG A 4 -14.10 7.27 -12.80
CA ARG A 4 -14.48 7.67 -11.43
C ARG A 4 -14.19 6.59 -10.38
N THR A 5 -14.12 5.31 -10.78
CA THR A 5 -13.84 4.18 -9.88
C THR A 5 -12.82 3.23 -10.51
N VAL A 6 -12.09 2.50 -9.66
CA VAL A 6 -11.14 1.45 -10.11
C VAL A 6 -11.88 0.35 -10.87
N ALA A 7 -13.07 -0.06 -10.41
CA ALA A 7 -13.88 -1.06 -11.10
C ALA A 7 -14.23 -0.63 -12.54
N ASN A 8 -14.66 0.62 -12.75
CA ASN A 8 -14.89 1.11 -14.11
C ASN A 8 -13.61 1.16 -14.95
N ALA A 9 -12.48 1.56 -14.35
CA ALA A 9 -11.20 1.55 -15.07
C ALA A 9 -10.81 0.14 -15.55
N VAL A 10 -11.05 -0.88 -14.73
CA VAL A 10 -10.78 -2.28 -15.08
C VAL A 10 -11.75 -2.79 -16.16
N TYR A 11 -13.04 -2.49 -16.07
CA TYR A 11 -13.99 -2.89 -17.13
C TYR A 11 -13.69 -2.21 -18.47
N VAL A 12 -13.29 -0.94 -18.46
CA VAL A 12 -12.85 -0.26 -19.69
C VAL A 12 -11.55 -0.88 -20.21
N LEU A 13 -10.61 -1.23 -19.32
CA LEU A 13 -9.39 -1.93 -19.71
C LEU A 13 -9.69 -3.27 -20.40
N ASP A 14 -10.59 -4.07 -19.85
CA ASP A 14 -11.00 -5.35 -20.42
C ASP A 14 -11.63 -5.20 -21.82
N ALA A 15 -12.30 -4.09 -22.09
CA ALA A 15 -12.91 -3.82 -23.38
C ALA A 15 -11.90 -3.36 -24.45
N ILE A 16 -10.81 -2.71 -24.05
CA ILE A 16 -9.83 -2.12 -24.98
C ILE A 16 -8.54 -2.94 -25.10
N VAL A 17 -8.26 -3.84 -24.16
CA VAL A 17 -7.07 -4.67 -24.19
C VAL A 17 -7.21 -5.75 -25.25
N GLY A 18 -6.20 -5.90 -26.10
CA GLY A 18 -6.23 -6.85 -27.20
C GLY A 18 -4.96 -6.80 -28.03
N ILE A 19 -4.89 -7.70 -29.00
CA ILE A 19 -3.80 -7.73 -29.98
C ILE A 19 -4.22 -6.87 -31.17
N GLU A 20 -3.33 -5.98 -31.58
CA GLU A 20 -3.43 -5.24 -32.83
C GLU A 20 -2.38 -5.79 -33.80
N HIS A 21 -2.83 -6.34 -34.92
CA HIS A 21 -1.96 -7.06 -35.87
C HIS A 21 -0.87 -6.19 -36.54
N TYR A 22 -1.03 -4.87 -36.50
CA TYR A 22 -0.08 -3.92 -37.05
C TYR A 22 0.84 -3.30 -35.97
N ASP A 23 0.63 -3.65 -34.69
CA ASP A 23 1.47 -3.21 -33.58
C ASP A 23 2.15 -4.40 -32.91
N ASN A 24 3.42 -4.61 -33.24
CA ASN A 24 4.25 -5.68 -32.66
C ASN A 24 4.29 -5.63 -31.12
N ALA A 25 4.19 -4.46 -30.49
CA ALA A 25 4.22 -4.35 -29.03
C ALA A 25 3.01 -5.02 -28.38
N THR A 26 1.82 -4.94 -29.00
CA THR A 26 0.62 -5.62 -28.50
C THR A 26 0.70 -7.14 -28.65
N ILE A 27 1.35 -7.62 -29.72
CA ILE A 27 1.58 -9.05 -29.96
C ILE A 27 2.51 -9.61 -28.88
N GLU A 28 3.64 -8.96 -28.62
CA GLU A 28 4.62 -9.39 -27.60
C GLU A 28 4.05 -9.37 -26.17
N THR A 29 3.19 -8.40 -25.89
CA THR A 29 2.58 -8.23 -24.55
C THR A 29 1.35 -9.11 -24.34
N SER A 30 0.80 -9.73 -25.38
CA SER A 30 -0.41 -10.57 -25.33
C SER A 30 -0.35 -11.69 -24.29
N GLN A 31 0.83 -12.25 -24.03
CA GLN A 31 1.06 -13.26 -23.00
C GLN A 31 0.72 -12.79 -21.57
N HIS A 32 0.70 -11.47 -21.34
CA HIS A 32 0.37 -10.86 -20.05
C HIS A 32 -1.11 -10.50 -19.93
N ILE A 33 -1.90 -10.67 -21.00
CA ILE A 33 -3.35 -10.48 -20.96
C ILE A 33 -3.95 -11.72 -20.29
N PRO A 34 -4.56 -11.58 -19.10
CA PRO A 34 -5.06 -12.71 -18.36
C PRO A 34 -6.30 -13.29 -19.06
N LYS A 35 -6.38 -14.62 -19.11
CA LYS A 35 -7.58 -15.30 -19.62
C LYS A 35 -8.77 -14.94 -18.72
N GLY A 36 -9.83 -14.42 -19.33
CA GLY A 36 -11.03 -13.95 -18.60
C GLY A 36 -10.94 -12.51 -18.09
N GLY A 37 -10.03 -11.69 -18.62
CA GLY A 37 -9.95 -10.24 -18.35
C GLY A 37 -9.33 -9.90 -17.00
N TYR A 38 -9.10 -8.63 -16.72
CA TYR A 38 -8.54 -8.15 -15.45
C TYR A 38 -9.60 -8.04 -14.35
N ALA A 39 -10.90 -8.02 -14.68
CA ALA A 39 -11.98 -7.90 -13.71
C ALA A 39 -11.94 -8.95 -12.58
N HIS A 40 -11.47 -10.18 -12.85
CA HIS A 40 -11.38 -11.22 -11.82
C HIS A 40 -10.35 -10.94 -10.72
N PHE A 41 -9.48 -9.93 -10.90
CA PHE A 41 -8.56 -9.45 -9.87
C PHE A 41 -9.19 -8.43 -8.91
N LEU A 42 -10.40 -7.92 -9.19
CA LEU A 42 -11.15 -7.05 -8.28
C LEU A 42 -11.71 -7.83 -7.09
N LYS A 43 -10.83 -8.14 -6.13
CA LYS A 43 -11.16 -8.91 -4.94
C LYS A 43 -11.22 -7.99 -3.72
N ILE A 44 -12.29 -8.06 -2.94
CA ILE A 44 -12.49 -7.23 -1.74
C ILE A 44 -11.31 -7.32 -0.76
N ASN A 45 -10.72 -8.52 -0.63
CA ASN A 45 -9.56 -8.78 0.22
C ASN A 45 -8.28 -9.08 -0.61
N GLY A 46 -8.20 -8.57 -1.84
CA GLY A 46 -7.11 -8.89 -2.78
C GLY A 46 -5.70 -8.53 -2.29
N LEU A 47 -5.61 -7.59 -1.35
CA LEU A 47 -4.36 -7.16 -0.71
C LEU A 47 -3.92 -8.06 0.45
N ARG A 48 -4.76 -9.00 0.90
CA ARG A 48 -4.39 -9.93 1.97
C ARG A 48 -3.15 -10.73 1.56
N ALA A 49 -2.18 -10.79 2.48
CA ALA A 49 -0.85 -11.37 2.29
C ALA A 49 -0.03 -10.79 1.09
N LYS A 50 -0.35 -9.59 0.57
CA LYS A 50 0.46 -8.90 -0.43
C LYS A 50 1.42 -7.91 0.21
N ARG A 51 2.67 -7.91 -0.27
CA ARG A 51 3.68 -6.93 0.13
C ARG A 51 3.48 -5.65 -0.68
N VAL A 52 3.28 -4.52 -0.01
CA VAL A 52 3.16 -3.20 -0.65
C VAL A 52 4.50 -2.47 -0.54
N GLY A 53 5.12 -2.17 -1.67
CA GLY A 53 6.38 -1.42 -1.72
C GLY A 53 6.12 0.09 -1.66
N ILE A 54 6.80 0.80 -0.75
CA ILE A 54 6.76 2.26 -0.68
C ILE A 54 8.06 2.80 -1.27
N VAL A 55 7.98 3.39 -2.46
CA VAL A 55 9.15 3.99 -3.13
C VAL A 55 9.42 5.37 -2.52
N ARG A 56 10.51 5.48 -1.76
CA ARG A 56 10.83 6.70 -1.01
C ARG A 56 11.68 7.70 -1.80
N LYS A 57 12.58 7.26 -2.68
CA LYS A 57 13.40 8.18 -3.46
C LYS A 57 13.14 7.99 -4.96
N PRO A 58 13.05 9.07 -5.75
CA PRO A 58 13.08 10.49 -5.36
C PRO A 58 11.72 11.05 -4.86
N PHE A 59 10.65 10.26 -4.95
CA PHE A 59 9.26 10.73 -4.86
C PHE A 59 8.78 11.15 -3.47
N TYR A 60 9.54 10.89 -2.41
CA TYR A 60 9.18 11.19 -1.02
C TYR A 60 9.96 12.41 -0.49
N ASN A 61 10.31 13.34 -1.39
CA ASN A 61 10.93 14.61 -1.03
C ASN A 61 9.97 15.75 -1.40
N PHE A 62 9.03 16.05 -0.51
CA PHE A 62 8.02 17.09 -0.72
C PHE A 62 8.53 18.51 -0.41
N GLY A 63 9.83 18.68 -0.15
CA GLY A 63 10.38 19.97 0.26
C GLY A 63 9.69 20.51 1.52
N ILE A 64 9.33 21.79 1.51
CA ILE A 64 8.66 22.50 2.63
C ILE A 64 7.13 22.34 2.55
N ASP A 65 6.59 21.50 1.67
CA ASP A 65 5.14 21.26 1.61
C ASP A 65 4.69 20.36 2.77
N ILE A 66 4.40 21.03 3.89
CA ILE A 66 3.92 20.43 5.13
C ILE A 66 2.56 19.74 4.93
N ILE A 67 1.72 20.23 4.01
CA ILE A 67 0.38 19.67 3.75
C ILE A 67 0.51 18.36 2.97
N ALA A 68 1.32 18.34 1.90
CA ALA A 68 1.58 17.13 1.14
C ALA A 68 2.24 16.05 2.00
N THR A 69 3.23 16.42 2.81
CA THR A 69 3.91 15.51 3.73
C THR A 69 2.93 14.91 4.73
N ARG A 70 2.12 15.74 5.40
CA ARG A 70 1.13 15.29 6.39
C ARG A 70 0.02 14.45 5.77
N THR A 71 -0.43 14.79 4.56
CA THR A 71 -1.49 14.02 3.85
C THR A 71 -1.00 12.62 3.47
N ILE A 72 0.27 12.50 3.08
CA ILE A 72 0.89 11.21 2.76
C ILE A 72 1.15 10.41 4.02
N GLU A 73 1.62 11.04 5.10
CA GLU A 73 1.74 10.38 6.40
C GLU A 73 0.39 9.89 6.91
N GLN A 74 -0.67 10.68 6.79
CA GLN A 74 -2.04 10.27 7.13
C GLN A 74 -2.51 9.11 6.24
N HIS A 75 -2.23 9.14 4.93
CA HIS A 75 -2.54 8.01 4.03
C HIS A 75 -1.77 6.74 4.39
N LEU A 76 -0.51 6.86 4.81
CA LEU A 76 0.25 5.74 5.34
C LEU A 76 -0.27 5.28 6.70
N GLN A 77 -0.83 6.17 7.53
CA GLN A 77 -1.54 5.81 8.76
C GLN A 77 -2.89 5.13 8.47
N THR A 78 -3.55 5.40 7.34
CA THR A 78 -4.69 4.59 6.86
C THR A 78 -4.27 3.16 6.53
N LEU A 79 -2.96 2.91 6.35
CA LEU A 79 -2.40 1.55 6.39
C LEU A 79 -2.31 0.98 7.82
N THR A 80 -2.99 1.51 8.83
CA THR A 80 -3.27 0.84 10.13
C THR A 80 -3.92 -0.54 9.94
N TYR A 81 -4.45 -0.80 8.75
CA TYR A 81 -4.69 -2.12 8.19
C TYR A 81 -3.49 -3.10 8.32
N ILE A 82 -2.26 -2.61 8.46
CA ILE A 82 -1.04 -3.39 8.69
C ILE A 82 -1.16 -4.22 9.96
N ASN A 83 -1.72 -3.70 11.06
CA ASN A 83 -1.89 -4.52 12.27
C ASN A 83 -2.91 -5.64 12.05
N ALA A 84 -4.02 -5.35 11.34
CA ALA A 84 -4.99 -6.39 10.96
C ALA A 84 -4.37 -7.42 10.00
N TYR A 85 -3.59 -6.95 9.02
CA TYR A 85 -2.87 -7.76 8.03
C TYR A 85 -1.81 -8.66 8.67
N LEU A 86 -0.96 -8.12 9.56
CA LEU A 86 0.11 -8.85 10.23
C LEU A 86 -0.48 -9.97 11.10
N LYS A 87 -1.61 -9.70 11.76
CA LYS A 87 -2.34 -10.66 12.57
C LYS A 87 -2.90 -11.85 11.77
N GLU A 88 -3.15 -11.66 10.48
CA GLU A 88 -3.70 -12.69 9.59
C GLU A 88 -2.62 -13.54 8.87
N LEU A 89 -1.34 -13.25 9.07
CA LEU A 89 -0.26 -14.03 8.45
C LEU A 89 -0.24 -15.45 9.04
N VAL A 90 -0.23 -16.47 8.18
CA VAL A 90 -0.25 -17.88 8.62
C VAL A 90 1.16 -18.36 9.01
N VAL A 91 2.20 -17.83 8.36
CA VAL A 91 3.60 -18.15 8.65
C VAL A 91 4.40 -16.85 8.68
N SER A 92 4.62 -16.31 9.87
CA SER A 92 5.43 -15.11 10.08
C SER A 92 5.92 -15.08 11.53
N PRO A 93 7.14 -14.59 11.83
CA PRO A 93 7.54 -14.25 13.19
C PRO A 93 7.00 -12.89 13.65
N VAL A 94 6.32 -12.15 12.78
CA VAL A 94 5.80 -10.80 13.00
C VAL A 94 4.30 -10.77 12.75
N HIS A 95 3.51 -10.52 13.80
CA HIS A 95 2.04 -10.49 13.75
C HIS A 95 1.42 -9.18 14.23
N SER A 96 2.26 -8.22 14.59
CA SER A 96 1.85 -6.90 15.04
C SER A 96 2.95 -5.87 14.74
N SER A 97 2.59 -4.58 14.79
CA SER A 97 3.60 -3.51 14.74
C SER A 97 4.63 -3.64 15.86
N ALA A 98 4.24 -4.14 17.03
CA ALA A 98 5.14 -4.40 18.15
C ALA A 98 6.17 -5.49 17.78
N ASP A 99 5.72 -6.59 17.18
CA ASP A 99 6.61 -7.67 16.72
C ASP A 99 7.55 -7.19 15.61
N LEU A 100 7.08 -6.30 14.74
CA LEU A 100 7.88 -5.70 13.67
C LEU A 100 8.99 -4.82 14.27
N ILE A 101 8.66 -3.99 15.27
CA ILE A 101 9.62 -3.18 16.01
C ILE A 101 10.66 -4.06 16.72
N ALA A 102 10.22 -5.15 17.36
CA ALA A 102 11.10 -6.09 18.04
C ALA A 102 12.01 -6.84 17.06
N PHE A 103 11.46 -7.29 15.92
CA PHE A 103 12.22 -7.94 14.85
C PHE A 103 13.28 -7.01 14.27
N ASN A 104 12.92 -5.77 13.95
CA ASN A 104 13.87 -4.78 13.42
C ASN A 104 14.99 -4.49 14.42
N LYS A 105 14.66 -4.28 15.70
CA LYS A 105 15.67 -4.08 16.77
C LYS A 105 16.63 -5.26 16.87
N LYS A 106 16.11 -6.49 16.79
CA LYS A 106 16.91 -7.73 16.84
C LYS A 106 17.79 -7.91 15.60
N ASN A 107 17.36 -7.39 14.45
CA ASN A 107 18.07 -7.49 13.16
C ASN A 107 18.66 -6.14 12.72
N SER A 108 19.05 -5.29 13.68
CA SER A 108 19.40 -3.88 13.44
C SER A 108 20.48 -3.64 12.38
N LYS A 109 21.42 -4.58 12.25
CA LYS A 109 22.49 -4.54 11.23
C LYS A 109 21.99 -4.80 9.80
N LEU A 110 20.93 -5.59 9.66
CA LEU A 110 20.32 -5.93 8.36
C LEU A 110 19.23 -4.91 7.99
N GLU A 111 18.44 -4.49 8.97
CA GLU A 111 17.27 -3.62 8.78
C GLU A 111 17.59 -2.11 8.83
N ARG A 112 18.86 -1.73 9.08
CA ARG A 112 19.36 -0.34 9.08
C ARG A 112 18.45 0.63 9.83
N LEU A 113 18.44 0.53 11.16
CA LEU A 113 17.54 1.30 12.05
C LEU A 113 17.68 2.82 11.98
N ASP A 114 18.72 3.33 11.34
CA ASP A 114 18.94 4.76 11.10
C ASP A 114 17.80 5.42 10.29
N TYR A 115 16.88 4.63 9.72
CA TYR A 115 15.78 5.11 8.88
C TYR A 115 14.41 4.78 9.47
N GLY A 116 13.82 5.71 10.23
CA GLY A 116 12.39 5.75 10.53
C GLY A 116 11.89 4.71 11.54
N GLN A 117 12.78 4.01 12.25
CA GLN A 117 12.40 3.12 13.35
C GLN A 117 11.74 3.89 14.50
N ASP A 118 12.15 5.14 14.74
CA ASP A 118 11.56 6.03 15.73
C ASP A 118 10.10 6.37 15.41
N LEU A 119 9.75 6.45 14.13
CA LEU A 119 8.38 6.68 13.66
C LEU A 119 7.48 5.46 13.92
N PHE A 120 7.99 4.23 13.75
CA PHE A 120 7.26 3.02 14.12
C PHE A 120 6.95 2.97 15.63
N VAL A 121 7.92 3.34 16.45
CA VAL A 121 7.73 3.43 17.91
C VAL A 121 6.72 4.52 18.28
N LYS A 122 6.80 5.70 17.64
CA LYS A 122 5.82 6.78 17.85
C LYS A 122 4.43 6.38 17.40
N ALA A 123 4.30 5.69 16.26
CA ALA A 123 3.02 5.24 15.74
C ALA A 123 2.37 4.18 16.65
N GLU A 124 3.14 3.20 17.12
CA GLU A 124 2.69 2.18 18.10
C GLU A 124 2.20 2.83 19.40
N ALA A 125 2.86 3.88 19.86
CA ALA A 125 2.50 4.60 21.08
C ALA A 125 1.19 5.41 20.97
N THR A 126 0.57 5.45 19.80
CA THR A 126 -0.69 6.14 19.56
C THR A 126 -1.78 5.15 19.17
N ASN A 127 -3.02 5.42 19.53
CA ASN A 127 -4.18 4.68 19.03
C ASN A 127 -4.68 5.21 17.67
N GLY A 128 -3.91 6.07 17.00
CA GLY A 128 -4.30 6.72 15.74
C GLY A 128 -5.42 7.76 15.86
N ILE A 129 -5.86 8.11 17.08
CA ILE A 129 -6.95 9.08 17.31
C ILE A 129 -6.42 10.28 18.09
N GLY A 130 -6.05 11.33 17.37
CA GLY A 130 -5.68 12.63 17.91
C GLY A 130 -6.88 13.55 18.15
N ASN A 131 -6.61 14.79 18.56
CA ASN A 131 -7.67 15.75 18.90
C ASN A 131 -8.57 16.09 17.70
N ALA A 132 -8.02 16.11 16.48
CA ALA A 132 -8.78 16.35 15.26
C ALA A 132 -9.71 15.17 14.94
N GLU A 133 -9.23 13.95 15.12
CA GLU A 133 -9.99 12.71 14.90
C GLU A 133 -11.09 12.55 15.97
N LYS A 134 -10.82 12.89 17.23
CA LYS A 134 -11.84 12.93 18.29
C LYS A 134 -12.92 13.98 18.01
N ALA A 135 -12.55 15.15 17.50
CA ALA A 135 -13.50 16.19 17.13
C ALA A 135 -14.38 15.77 15.95
N ALA A 136 -13.82 15.04 14.97
CA ALA A 136 -14.57 14.51 13.85
C ALA A 136 -15.55 13.37 14.23
N LEU A 137 -15.20 12.56 15.24
CA LEU A 137 -16.04 11.45 15.74
C LEU A 137 -17.12 11.88 16.75
N ALA A 138 -17.09 13.12 17.22
CA ALA A 138 -18.04 13.66 18.20
C ALA A 138 -19.30 14.28 17.57
N ASN A 139 -19.46 14.21 16.24
CA ASN A 139 -20.62 14.69 15.50
C ASN A 139 -21.55 13.55 15.08
#